data_AF-A0A6M0J6J5-F1
#
_entry.id   AF-A0A6M0J6J5-F1
#
_cell.length_a   1.000
_cell.length_b   1.000
_cell.length_c   1.000
_cell.angle_alpha   90.00
_cell.angle_beta   90.00
_cell.angle_gamma   90.00
#
_symmetry.space_group_name_H-M   'P 1'
#
loop_
_entity.id
_entity.type
_entity.pdbx_description
1 polymer ?
#
loop_
_entity_poly.entity_id
_entity_poly.type
_entity_poly.pdbx_seq_one_letter_code
_entity_poly.pdbx_strand_id
1 'polypeptide(L)' 'MPRLVGQRSNTGANITILIILIAIFGVLLEYFGMIDIVPGFGREGRYFQIKGQATNEQVIEQPN' A
#
# COMPACT_ATOMS: atom_id res chain seq x y z
N MET A 1 -42.98 -34.74 9.13
CA MET A 1 -41.64 -35.08 8.59
C MET A 1 -40.75 -33.85 8.73
N PRO A 2 -39.60 -33.91 9.42
CA PRO A 2 -38.69 -32.79 9.51
C PRO A 2 -38.10 -32.52 8.13
N ARG A 3 -38.19 -31.26 7.69
CA ARG A 3 -37.67 -30.82 6.39
C ARG A 3 -36.17 -30.59 6.59
N LEU A 4 -35.33 -31.31 5.86
CA LEU A 4 -33.89 -31.06 5.84
C LEU A 4 -33.66 -29.75 5.09
N VAL A 5 -33.67 -28.63 5.83
CA VAL A 5 -33.22 -27.33 5.31
C VAL A 5 -31.69 -27.39 5.29
N GLY A 6 -31.13 -27.78 4.15
CA GLY A 6 -29.69 -27.77 3.94
C GLY A 6 -29.15 -26.35 4.08
N GLN A 7 -28.26 -26.14 5.06
CA GLN A 7 -27.58 -24.86 5.24
C GLN A 7 -26.65 -24.63 4.05
N ARG A 8 -26.96 -23.63 3.23
CA ARG A 8 -26.16 -23.29 2.05
C ARG A 8 -24.77 -22.83 2.49
N SER A 9 -23.73 -23.52 2.03
CA SER A 9 -22.36 -23.11 2.27
C SER A 9 -22.03 -21.83 1.48
N ASN A 10 -21.58 -20.79 2.18
CA ASN A 10 -21.16 -19.51 1.60
C ASN A 10 -19.63 -19.39 1.50
N THR A 11 -18.90 -20.51 1.50
CA THR A 11 -17.43 -20.52 1.49
C THR A 11 -16.84 -19.63 0.39
N GLY A 12 -17.40 -19.66 -0.83
CA GLY A 12 -16.93 -18.81 -1.92
C GLY A 12 -17.14 -17.31 -1.66
N ALA A 13 -18.29 -16.93 -1.08
CA ALA A 13 -18.55 -15.53 -0.72
C ALA A 13 -17.59 -15.06 0.39
N ASN A 14 -17.33 -15.90 1.38
CA ASN A 14 -16.40 -15.60 2.47
C ASN A 14 -14.97 -15.37 1.95
N ILE A 15 -14.50 -16.21 1.01
CA ILE A 15 -13.18 -16.04 0.37
C ILE A 15 -13.13 -14.76 -0.45
N THR A 16 -14.18 -14.47 -1.21
CA THR A 16 -14.25 -13.25 -2.04
C THR A 16 -14.16 -11.99 -1.17
N ILE A 17 -14.91 -11.95 -0.07
CA ILE A 17 -14.88 -10.83 0.89
C ILE A 17 -13.47 -10.66 1.48
N LEU A 18 -12.82 -11.76 1.86
CA LEU A 18 -11.46 -11.71 2.40
C LEU A 18 -10.46 -11.10 1.41
N ILE A 19 -10.53 -11.49 0.13
CA ILE A 19 -9.67 -10.95 -0.93
C ILE A 19 -9.92 -9.45 -1.11
N ILE A 20 -11.18 -9.03 -1.13
CA ILE A 20 -11.56 -7.61 -1.27
C ILE A 20 -10.98 -6.78 -0.10
N LEU A 21 -11.09 -7.29 1.13
CA LEU A 21 -10.55 -6.60 2.30
C LEU A 21 -9.04 -6.42 2.21
N ILE A 22 -8.31 -7.46 1.79
CA ILE A 22 -6.84 -7.40 1.61
C ILE A 22 -6.49 -6.38 0.52
N ALA A 23 -7.22 -6.38 -0.59
CA ALA A 23 -6.98 -5.44 -1.69
C ALA A 23 -7.17 -3.97 -1.24
N ILE A 24 -8.25 -3.67 -0.51
CA ILE A 24 -8.49 -2.33 0.05
C ILE A 24 -7.37 -1.94 1.01
N PHE A 25 -6.95 -2.85 1.89
CA PHE A 25 -5.90 -2.58 2.85
C PHE A 25 -4.56 -2.29 2.15
N GLY A 26 -4.22 -3.06 1.12
CA GLY A 26 -3.03 -2.81 0.30
C GLY A 26 -3.03 -1.43 -0.35
N VAL A 27 -4.17 -1.05 -0.94
CA VAL A 27 -4.35 0.30 -1.54
C VAL A 27 -4.20 1.41 -0.50
N LEU A 28 -4.73 1.23 0.71
CA LEU A 28 -4.59 2.21 1.79
C LEU A 28 -3.13 2.34 2.24
N LEU A 29 -2.43 1.22 2.47
CA LEU A 29 -1.03 1.24 2.88
C LEU A 29 -0.14 1.91 1.83
N GLU A 30 -0.39 1.63 0.56
CA GLU A 30 0.27 2.28 -0.57
C GLU A 30 -0.01 3.78 -0.60
N TYR A 31 -1.27 4.18 -0.45
CA TYR A 31 -1.68 5.60 -0.44
C TYR A 31 -1.02 6.39 0.70
N PHE A 32 -0.93 5.80 1.90
CA PHE A 32 -0.23 6.42 3.03
C PHE A 32 1.30 6.40 2.87
N GLY A 33 1.84 5.61 1.95
CA GLY A 33 3.27 5.46 1.70
C GLY A 33 3.98 4.54 2.70
N MET A 34 3.25 3.62 3.35
CA MET A 34 3.85 2.58 4.19
C MET A 34 4.53 1.49 3.34
N ILE A 35 4.01 1.29 2.13
CA ILE A 35 4.57 0.42 1.10
C ILE A 35 4.61 1.21 -0.24
N ASP A 36 5.52 0.83 -1.13
CA ASP A 36 5.73 1.46 -2.45
C ASP A 36 5.84 0.34 -3.50
N ILE A 37 4.70 -0.25 -3.84
CA ILE A 37 4.55 -1.31 -4.85
C ILE A 37 4.29 -0.67 -6.22
N VAL A 38 3.55 0.44 -6.29
CA VAL A 38 3.17 1.14 -7.50
C VAL A 38 3.76 2.56 -7.46
N PRO A 39 4.87 2.81 -8.20
CA PRO A 39 5.53 4.11 -8.19
C PRO A 39 4.57 5.25 -8.55
N GLY A 40 4.43 6.21 -7.64
CA GLY A 40 3.60 7.40 -7.87
C GLY A 40 2.10 7.23 -7.55
N PHE A 41 1.68 6.07 -7.03
CA PHE A 41 0.29 5.84 -6.64
C PHE A 41 -0.13 6.72 -5.46
N GLY A 42 -1.26 7.43 -5.57
CA GLY A 42 -1.76 8.36 -4.55
C GLY A 42 -0.93 9.64 -4.36
N ARG A 43 0.16 9.82 -5.12
CA ARG A 43 1.06 10.98 -5.04
C ARG A 43 0.64 12.06 -6.04
N GLU A 44 -0.62 12.49 -6.00
CA GLU A 44 -1.11 13.58 -6.88
C GLU A 44 -0.56 14.98 -6.49
N GLY A 45 0.15 15.11 -5.37
CA GLY A 45 0.72 16.39 -4.93
C GLY A 45 2.08 16.30 -4.24
N ARG A 46 2.73 15.13 -4.24
CA ARG A 46 4.00 14.91 -3.49
C ARG A 46 5.19 14.61 -4.39
N TYR A 47 5.39 15.46 -5.39
CA TYR A 47 6.72 15.83 -5.89
C TYR A 47 7.56 16.58 -4.83
N PHE A 48 7.15 16.58 -3.56
CA PHE A 48 7.88 17.23 -2.49
C PHE A 48 8.81 16.22 -1.80
N GLN A 49 10.04 16.24 -2.30
CA GLN A 49 11.27 16.11 -1.51
C GLN A 49 11.52 14.75 -0.85
N ILE A 50 11.84 13.76 -1.68
CA ILE A 50 13.11 13.07 -1.45
C ILE A 50 14.13 13.72 -2.38
N LYS A 51 14.39 15.02 -2.16
CA LYS A 51 15.74 15.52 -2.44
C LYS A 51 16.57 14.84 -1.37
N GLY A 52 17.13 13.68 -1.72
CA GLY A 52 18.43 13.31 -1.18
C GLY A 52 19.34 14.49 -1.53
N GLN A 53 19.39 15.46 -0.62
CA GLN A 53 20.36 16.51 -0.64
C GLN A 53 21.69 15.77 -0.59
N ALA A 54 22.32 15.61 -1.75
CA ALA A 54 23.75 15.36 -1.80
C ALA A 54 24.36 16.58 -1.12
N THR A 55 24.65 16.44 0.17
CA THR A 55 25.44 17.38 0.96
C THR A 55 26.79 17.49 0.26
N ASN A 56 26.86 18.39 -0.72
CA ASN A 56 28.09 18.87 -1.33
C ASN A 56 28.72 19.98 -0.46
N GLU A 57 28.44 19.99 0.85
CA GLU A 57 29.09 20.91 1.79
C GLU A 57 30.43 20.36 2.31
N GLN A 58 30.88 19.18 1.86
CA GLN A 58 32.22 18.66 2.17
C GLN A 58 33.25 18.88 1.03
N VAL A 59 32.99 19.80 0.09
CA VAL A 59 33.93 20.12 -1.02
C VAL A 59 34.49 21.55 -0.92
N ILE A 60 34.58 22.13 0.27
CA ILE A 60 35.35 23.37 0.47
C ILE A 60 36.12 23.35 1.80
N GLU A 61 36.91 22.31 2.02
CA GLU A 61 38.12 22.45 2.84
C GLU A 61 39.28 21.81 2.05
N GLN A 62 39.65 22.48 0.96
CA GLN A 62 40.92 22.24 0.28
C GLN A 62 42.07 23.03 0.98
N PRO A 63 43.31 22.55 0.83
CA PRO A 63 44.38 22.66 1.81
C PRO A 63 45.34 23.84 1.63
N ASN A 64 46.19 23.99 2.66
CA ASN A 64 47.48 24.69 2.76
C ASN A 64 47.47 26.20 3.05
#